data_AF-A0A4Y6KVS4-F1
#
_entry.id   AF-A0A4Y6KVS4-F1
#
_cell.length_a   1.000
_cell.length_b   1.000
_cell.length_c   1.000
_cell.angle_alpha   90.00
_cell.angle_beta   90.00
_cell.angle_gamma   90.00
#
_symmetry.space_group_name_H-M   'P 1'
#
loop_
_entity.id
_entity.type
_entity.pdbx_description
1 polymer ?
#
loop_
_entity_poly.entity_id
_entity_poly.type
_entity_poly.pdbx_seq_one_letter_code
_entity_poly.pdbx_strand_id
1 'polypeptide(L)'
;MRYVVAAFALLTSSTYAQEQAPVAVSAAVLAYARSQGDYDQPKFRHASVDLNGDRDPDAVVLLLGPNWCGSGGCTFLVLQGREGTFAYRSSTSVTLEPIRQANELRHGWHSLIVHSRGRGEVLLRFDGNTYPSNPSRQPVASKRQLASAKILIE
;
A
#
# COMPACT_ATOMS: atom_id res chain seq x y z
N MET A 1 -17.96 -18.67 -62.07
CA MET A 1 -17.47 -18.96 -60.71
C MET A 1 -17.34 -17.64 -59.94
N ARG A 2 -18.22 -17.39 -58.98
CA ARG A 2 -18.14 -16.23 -58.06
C ARG A 2 -17.70 -16.78 -56.70
N TYR A 3 -16.47 -16.49 -56.30
CA TYR A 3 -15.99 -16.82 -54.95
C TYR A 3 -16.43 -15.72 -53.99
N VAL A 4 -17.14 -16.15 -52.95
CA VAL A 4 -17.47 -15.35 -51.77
C VAL A 4 -16.20 -15.22 -50.94
N VAL A 5 -15.75 -14.00 -50.67
CA VAL A 5 -14.72 -13.74 -49.65
C VAL A 5 -15.43 -13.12 -48.46
N ALA A 6 -15.70 -13.96 -47.45
CA ALA A 6 -16.14 -13.50 -46.14
C ALA A 6 -14.94 -12.91 -45.42
N ALA A 7 -14.92 -11.59 -45.25
CA ALA A 7 -13.94 -10.89 -44.43
C ALA A 7 -14.25 -11.17 -42.96
N PHE A 8 -13.51 -12.09 -42.35
CA PHE A 8 -13.47 -12.26 -40.90
C PHE A 8 -12.71 -11.07 -40.30
N ALA A 9 -13.45 -10.13 -39.71
CA ALA A 9 -12.86 -9.11 -38.86
C ALA A 9 -12.32 -9.79 -37.59
N LEU A 10 -11.00 -9.89 -37.49
CA LEU A 10 -10.32 -10.34 -36.28
C LEU A 10 -10.46 -9.25 -35.22
N LEU A 11 -11.41 -9.46 -34.29
CA LEU A 11 -11.52 -8.67 -33.07
C LEU A 11 -10.31 -8.98 -32.20
N THR A 12 -9.27 -8.15 -32.27
CA THR A 12 -8.15 -8.20 -31.31
C THR A 12 -8.72 -7.86 -29.94
N SER A 13 -8.90 -8.87 -29.10
CA SER A 13 -9.32 -8.67 -27.72
C SER A 13 -8.21 -7.93 -26.99
N SER A 14 -8.36 -6.62 -26.83
CA SER A 14 -7.56 -5.85 -25.90
C SER A 14 -7.76 -6.48 -24.52
N THR A 15 -6.73 -7.15 -24.01
CA THR A 15 -6.68 -7.53 -22.59
C THR A 15 -6.67 -6.22 -21.82
N TYR A 16 -7.84 -5.77 -21.35
CA TYR A 16 -7.91 -4.78 -20.31
C TYR A 16 -7.29 -5.45 -19.08
N ALA A 17 -6.02 -5.15 -18.81
CA ALA A 17 -5.45 -5.37 -17.50
C ALA A 17 -6.24 -4.46 -16.56
N GLN A 18 -7.31 -4.98 -15.97
CA GLN A 18 -7.82 -4.35 -14.78
C GLN A 18 -6.68 -4.36 -13.76
N GLU A 19 -6.49 -3.22 -13.12
CA GLU A 19 -5.51 -3.01 -12.05
C GLU A 19 -6.01 -3.69 -10.77
N GLN A 20 -6.31 -4.99 -10.83
CA GLN A 20 -6.45 -5.78 -9.61
C GLN A 20 -5.08 -5.87 -8.94
N ALA A 21 -5.07 -5.67 -7.64
CA ALA A 21 -3.89 -5.93 -6.84
C ALA A 21 -3.36 -7.34 -7.11
N PRO A 22 -2.03 -7.54 -7.17
CA PRO A 22 -1.45 -8.85 -7.36
C PRO A 22 -2.05 -9.88 -6.38
N VAL A 23 -2.30 -11.10 -6.86
CA VAL A 23 -2.92 -12.18 -6.06
C VAL A 23 -2.20 -12.36 -4.72
N ALA A 24 -0.87 -12.24 -4.70
CA ALA A 24 -0.06 -12.34 -3.49
C ALA A 24 -0.36 -11.23 -2.45
N VAL A 25 -0.56 -9.98 -2.89
CA VAL A 25 -0.94 -8.87 -2.00
C VAL A 25 -2.33 -9.12 -1.42
N SER A 26 -3.29 -9.48 -2.26
CA SER A 26 -4.66 -9.79 -1.82
C SER A 26 -4.70 -10.92 -0.78
N ALA A 27 -3.91 -11.99 -1.00
CA ALA A 27 -3.78 -13.10 -0.07
C ALA A 27 -3.19 -12.68 1.28
N ALA A 28 -2.14 -11.85 1.29
CA ALA A 28 -1.55 -11.34 2.52
C ALA A 28 -2.49 -10.39 3.28
N VAL A 29 -3.25 -9.56 2.55
CA VAL A 29 -4.30 -8.70 3.13
C VAL A 29 -5.40 -9.54 3.78
N LEU A 30 -5.85 -10.62 3.12
CA LEU A 30 -6.85 -11.54 3.68
C LEU A 30 -6.31 -12.29 4.90
N ALA A 31 -5.04 -12.71 4.87
CA ALA A 31 -4.40 -13.34 6.02
C ALA A 31 -4.34 -12.40 7.23
N TYR A 32 -3.98 -11.12 7.00
CA TYR A 32 -4.06 -10.10 8.04
C TYR A 32 -5.50 -9.90 8.53
N ALA A 33 -6.48 -9.79 7.64
CA ALA A 33 -7.89 -9.62 8.01
C ALA A 33 -8.38 -10.75 8.94
N ARG A 34 -8.08 -12.00 8.58
CA ARG A 34 -8.43 -13.19 9.37
C ARG A 34 -7.78 -13.17 10.76
N SER A 35 -6.54 -12.68 10.85
CA SER A 35 -5.87 -12.51 12.14
C SER A 35 -6.56 -11.50 13.07
N GLN A 36 -7.35 -10.57 12.50
CA GLN A 36 -8.15 -9.59 13.24
C GLN A 36 -9.61 -10.05 13.42
N GLY A 37 -9.97 -11.25 12.98
CA GLY A 37 -11.32 -11.80 13.08
C GLY A 37 -12.27 -11.40 11.94
N ASP A 38 -11.77 -10.74 10.89
CA ASP A 38 -12.54 -10.46 9.66
C ASP A 38 -12.19 -11.51 8.60
N TYR A 39 -13.20 -12.25 8.12
CA TYR A 39 -13.01 -13.36 7.18
C TYR A 39 -13.25 -12.96 5.72
N ASP A 40 -13.75 -11.75 5.48
CA ASP A 40 -13.98 -11.22 4.14
C ASP A 40 -12.71 -10.58 3.60
N GLN A 41 -12.58 -10.53 2.27
CA GLN A 41 -11.49 -9.81 1.62
C GLN A 41 -11.74 -8.29 1.78
N PRO A 42 -10.87 -7.56 2.52
CA PRO A 42 -10.97 -6.11 2.58
C PRO A 42 -10.87 -5.51 1.18
N LYS A 43 -11.60 -4.43 0.93
CA LYS A 43 -11.25 -3.51 -0.15
C LYS A 43 -9.99 -2.76 0.30
N PHE A 44 -9.10 -2.45 -0.63
CA PHE A 44 -7.87 -1.74 -0.28
C PHE A 44 -7.29 -0.98 -1.48
N ARG A 45 -6.44 0.00 -1.17
CA ARG A 45 -5.50 0.60 -2.10
C ARG A 45 -4.10 0.14 -1.76
N HIS A 46 -3.22 0.07 -2.74
CA HIS A 46 -1.85 -0.35 -2.50
C HIS A 46 -0.88 0.29 -3.49
N ALA A 47 0.40 0.24 -3.14
CA ALA A 47 1.50 0.47 -4.06
C ALA A 47 2.65 -0.48 -3.73
N SER A 48 3.42 -0.86 -4.76
CA SER A 48 4.64 -1.65 -4.61
C SER A 48 5.86 -0.74 -4.56
N VAL A 49 6.73 -0.93 -3.57
CA VAL A 49 7.92 -0.11 -3.35
C VAL A 49 8.95 -0.90 -2.55
N ASP A 50 10.21 -0.86 -2.95
CA ASP A 50 11.30 -1.41 -2.14
C ASP A 50 11.63 -0.43 -1.00
N LEU A 51 11.20 -0.75 0.23
CA LEU A 51 11.43 0.11 1.40
C LEU A 51 12.74 -0.21 2.09
N ASN A 52 13.37 -1.37 1.86
CA ASN A 52 14.52 -1.83 2.64
C ASN A 52 15.79 -2.09 1.79
N GLY A 53 15.70 -1.95 0.48
CA GLY A 53 16.78 -2.12 -0.49
C GLY A 53 17.15 -3.57 -0.81
N ASP A 54 16.31 -4.55 -0.45
CA ASP A 54 16.59 -5.98 -0.70
C ASP A 54 16.24 -6.44 -2.12
N ARG A 55 15.65 -5.55 -2.94
CA ARG A 55 15.18 -5.78 -4.32
C ARG A 55 13.94 -6.66 -4.44
N ASP A 56 13.30 -7.04 -3.34
CA ASP A 56 11.96 -7.62 -3.32
C ASP A 56 10.96 -6.51 -2.96
N PRO A 57 10.14 -5.98 -3.90
CA PRO A 57 9.25 -4.88 -3.59
C PRO A 57 8.28 -5.20 -2.46
N ASP A 58 8.22 -4.32 -1.46
CA ASP A 58 7.23 -4.35 -0.39
C ASP A 58 5.89 -3.79 -0.89
N ALA A 59 4.81 -4.15 -0.21
CA ALA A 59 3.50 -3.56 -0.45
C ALA A 59 3.11 -2.63 0.71
N VAL A 60 2.82 -1.38 0.38
CA VAL A 60 2.13 -0.45 1.27
C VAL A 60 0.64 -0.54 0.95
N VAL A 61 -0.21 -0.76 1.96
CA VAL A 61 -1.63 -1.06 1.76
C VAL A 61 -2.50 -0.22 2.68
N LEU A 62 -3.47 0.51 2.14
CA LEU A 62 -4.51 1.19 2.91
C LEU A 62 -5.81 0.39 2.80
N LEU A 63 -6.24 -0.21 3.91
CA LEU A 63 -7.49 -0.96 3.96
C LEU A 63 -8.67 0.00 3.97
N LEU A 64 -9.75 -0.38 3.29
CA LEU A 64 -10.94 0.44 3.10
C LEU A 64 -12.17 -0.28 3.63
N GLY A 65 -13.15 0.51 4.06
CA GLY A 65 -14.45 0.03 4.51
C GLY A 65 -14.65 0.15 6.02
N PRO A 66 -15.86 -0.12 6.51
CA PRO A 66 -16.27 0.20 7.87
C PRO A 66 -15.50 -0.58 8.95
N ASN A 67 -15.02 -1.79 8.65
CA ASN A 67 -14.22 -2.59 9.59
C ASN A 67 -12.79 -2.06 9.74
N TRP A 68 -12.33 -1.26 8.78
CA TRP A 68 -10.94 -0.81 8.66
C TRP A 68 -10.75 0.69 8.82
N CYS A 69 -11.85 1.45 8.77
CA CYS A 69 -11.85 2.90 8.77
C CYS A 69 -12.76 3.46 9.87
N GLY A 70 -12.26 4.49 10.55
CA GLY A 70 -13.03 5.33 11.47
C GLY A 70 -12.87 6.81 11.15
N SER A 71 -13.34 7.68 12.03
CA SER A 71 -13.28 9.14 11.84
C SER A 71 -11.85 9.71 11.76
N GLY A 72 -10.87 8.98 12.29
CA GLY A 72 -9.45 9.34 12.27
C GLY A 72 -8.71 8.88 11.00
N GLY A 73 -9.32 8.05 10.16
CA GLY A 73 -8.68 7.41 9.01
C GLY A 73 -8.78 5.89 9.07
N CYS A 74 -8.00 5.24 8.22
CA CYS A 74 -8.05 3.80 7.99
C CYS A 74 -6.81 3.07 8.50
N THR A 75 -6.90 1.73 8.57
CA THR A 75 -5.76 0.86 8.85
C THR A 75 -4.82 0.82 7.65
N PHE A 76 -3.59 1.24 7.88
CA PHE A 76 -2.49 1.19 6.94
C PHE A 76 -1.56 0.03 7.29
N LEU A 77 -1.16 -0.77 6.30
CA LEU A 77 -0.25 -1.89 6.44
C LEU A 77 1.03 -1.67 5.66
N VAL A 78 2.12 -2.22 6.19
CA VAL A 78 3.32 -2.52 5.42
C VAL A 78 3.48 -4.04 5.40
N LEU A 79 3.62 -4.59 4.19
CA LEU A 79 3.83 -6.00 3.94
C LEU A 79 5.19 -6.15 3.26
N GLN A 80 6.10 -6.91 3.86
CA GLN A 80 7.42 -7.14 3.33
C GLN A 80 7.39 -8.10 2.15
N GLY A 81 8.01 -7.73 1.02
CA GLY A 81 8.21 -8.63 -0.12
C GLY A 81 9.20 -9.77 0.22
N ARG A 82 8.88 -11.00 -0.19
CA ARG A 82 9.76 -12.17 -0.06
C ARG A 82 9.54 -13.13 -1.23
N GLU A 83 10.41 -13.09 -2.24
CA GLU A 83 10.40 -14.02 -3.37
C GLU A 83 8.99 -14.25 -3.98
N GLY A 84 8.27 -13.15 -4.25
CA GLY A 84 6.92 -13.19 -4.82
C GLY A 84 5.78 -13.44 -3.83
N THR A 85 6.08 -13.55 -2.53
CA THR A 85 5.11 -13.58 -1.43
C THR A 85 5.24 -12.35 -0.53
N PHE A 86 4.33 -12.19 0.43
CA PHE A 86 4.32 -11.07 1.35
C PHE A 86 4.20 -11.52 2.81
N ALA A 87 5.07 -11.00 3.66
CA ALA A 87 5.02 -11.17 5.11
C ALA A 87 4.49 -9.90 5.79
N TYR A 88 3.62 -10.03 6.80
CA TYR A 88 3.19 -8.88 7.59
C TYR A 88 4.39 -8.20 8.27
N ARG A 89 4.52 -6.88 8.11
CA ARG A 89 5.60 -6.10 8.73
C ARG A 89 5.09 -5.16 9.81
N SER A 90 4.01 -4.43 9.55
CA SER A 90 3.43 -3.51 10.53
C SER A 90 2.01 -3.10 10.16
N SER A 91 1.28 -2.57 11.13
CA SER A 91 0.02 -1.87 10.93
C SER A 91 0.00 -0.55 11.69
N THR A 92 -0.59 0.47 11.08
CA THR A 92 -0.78 1.82 11.62
C THR A 92 -2.25 2.20 11.50
N SER A 93 -2.89 2.40 12.63
CA SER A 93 -4.29 2.83 12.71
C SER A 93 -4.45 4.31 12.34
N VAL A 94 -5.68 4.72 12.01
CA VAL A 94 -6.08 6.13 11.80
C VAL A 94 -5.16 6.90 10.84
N THR A 95 -4.82 6.25 9.73
CA THR A 95 -3.99 6.79 8.65
C THR A 95 -4.87 7.38 7.55
N LEU A 96 -4.50 8.55 7.03
CA LEU A 96 -5.14 9.19 5.89
C LEU A 96 -4.12 9.34 4.75
N GLU A 97 -4.58 9.28 3.50
CA GLU A 97 -3.81 9.74 2.34
C GLU A 97 -3.38 11.22 2.49
N PRO A 98 -2.28 11.62 1.83
CA PRO A 98 -1.40 10.79 1.01
C PRO A 98 -0.46 9.91 1.85
N ILE A 99 -0.06 8.77 1.28
CA ILE A 99 1.03 7.94 1.82
C ILE A 99 2.24 8.11 0.93
N ARG A 100 3.40 8.41 1.53
CA ARG A 100 4.63 8.74 0.82
C ARG A 100 5.82 7.97 1.38
N GLN A 101 6.79 7.66 0.53
CA GLN A 101 8.12 7.24 0.92
C GLN A 101 8.99 8.48 1.16
N ALA A 102 9.51 8.64 2.38
CA ALA A 102 10.48 9.68 2.68
C ALA A 102 11.87 9.27 2.18
N ASN A 103 12.66 10.27 1.77
CA ASN A 103 14.10 10.08 1.57
C ASN A 103 14.85 10.12 2.93
N GLU A 104 14.49 9.20 3.83
CA GLU A 104 15.09 9.02 5.16
C GLU A 104 15.11 7.52 5.50
N LEU A 105 16.29 6.91 5.63
CA LEU A 105 16.45 5.53 6.10
C LEU A 105 16.59 5.46 7.62
N ARG A 106 15.89 4.52 8.25
CA ARG A 106 15.97 4.20 9.69
C ARG A 106 16.00 2.70 9.88
N HIS A 107 17.05 2.19 10.51
CA HIS A 107 17.26 0.75 10.72
C HIS A 107 17.13 -0.07 9.42
N GLY A 108 17.65 0.46 8.31
CA GLY A 108 17.60 -0.19 7.00
C GLY A 108 16.28 -0.04 6.23
N TRP A 109 15.28 0.67 6.77
CA TRP A 109 13.99 0.87 6.10
C TRP A 109 13.70 2.35 5.84
N HIS A 110 13.11 2.67 4.69
CA HIS A 110 12.65 4.02 4.37
C HIS A 110 11.52 4.43 5.32
N SER A 111 11.65 5.60 5.93
CA SER A 111 10.54 6.18 6.69
C SER A 111 9.37 6.48 5.75
N LEU A 112 8.16 6.38 6.27
CA LEU A 112 6.95 6.75 5.55
C LEU A 112 6.41 8.08 6.06
N ILE A 113 5.72 8.82 5.20
CA ILE A 113 4.94 10.00 5.60
C ILE A 113 3.49 9.70 5.33
N VAL A 114 2.65 9.98 6.33
CA VAL A 114 1.20 9.82 6.23
C VAL A 114 0.50 11.05 6.78
N HIS A 115 -0.75 11.26 6.35
CA HIS A 115 -1.58 12.30 6.94
C HIS A 115 -2.23 11.81 8.24
N SER A 116 -2.13 12.61 9.29
CA SER A 116 -2.79 12.37 10.58
C SER A 116 -3.77 13.50 10.88
N ARG A 117 -5.03 13.14 11.12
CA ARG A 117 -6.09 14.11 11.42
C ARG A 117 -5.69 14.99 12.62
N GLY A 118 -5.77 16.31 12.44
CA GLY A 118 -5.45 17.29 13.47
C GLY A 118 -3.96 17.52 13.73
N ARG A 119 -3.08 16.81 13.01
CA ARG A 119 -1.62 16.94 13.15
C ARG A 119 -0.91 17.23 11.83
N GLY A 120 -1.51 16.86 10.70
CA GLY A 120 -0.94 17.02 9.37
C GLY A 120 -0.05 15.84 8.97
N GLU A 121 0.90 16.09 8.07
CA GLU A 121 1.83 15.08 7.57
C GLU A 121 2.85 14.70 8.66
N VAL A 122 2.93 13.42 9.02
CA VAL A 122 3.82 12.92 10.09
C VAL A 122 4.70 11.78 9.60
N LEU A 123 5.84 11.59 10.25
CA LEU A 123 6.80 10.54 9.92
C LEU A 123 6.53 9.25 10.69
N LEU A 124 6.33 8.17 9.96
CA LEU A 124 6.42 6.81 10.47
C LEU A 124 7.85 6.32 10.26
N ARG A 125 8.67 6.39 11.32
CA ARG A 125 10.04 5.90 11.30
C ARG A 125 10.08 4.45 11.76
N PHE A 126 10.71 3.60 10.97
CA PHE A 126 10.92 2.21 11.35
C PHE A 126 11.86 2.12 12.57
N ASP A 127 11.43 1.39 13.60
CA ASP A 127 12.15 1.29 14.88
C ASP A 127 13.15 0.12 14.93
N GLY A 128 13.24 -0.67 13.85
CA GLY A 128 14.02 -1.91 13.77
C GLY A 128 13.14 -3.15 13.71
N ASN A 129 11.88 -3.05 14.15
CA ASN A 129 10.90 -4.13 14.14
C ASN A 129 9.63 -3.76 13.37
N THR A 130 9.09 -2.56 13.60
CA THR A 130 7.80 -2.10 13.06
C THR A 130 7.81 -0.60 12.76
N TYR A 131 6.84 -0.15 11.95
CA TYR A 131 6.43 1.24 11.93
C TYR A 131 5.48 1.54 13.11
N PRO A 132 5.35 2.81 13.55
CA PRO A 132 4.49 3.17 14.67
C PRO A 132 3.02 2.85 14.41
N SER A 133 2.32 2.32 15.42
CA SER A 133 0.91 1.90 15.29
C SER A 133 -0.12 3.05 15.27
N ASN A 134 0.31 4.28 15.58
CA ASN A 134 -0.57 5.44 15.62
C ASN A 134 0.19 6.71 15.18
N PRO A 135 -0.25 7.39 14.11
CA PRO A 135 0.41 8.54 13.51
C PRO A 135 0.23 9.82 14.34
N SER A 136 -0.83 9.95 15.15
CA SER A 136 -1.14 11.17 15.92
C SER A 136 -0.09 11.55 16.97
N ARG A 137 0.81 10.64 17.31
CA ARG A 137 1.92 10.86 18.26
C ARG A 137 3.27 11.05 17.58
N GLN A 138 3.32 11.01 16.25
CA GLN A 138 4.57 11.02 15.49
C GLN A 138 5.04 12.44 15.17
N PRO A 139 6.35 12.67 14.94
CA PRO A 139 6.84 13.99 14.58
C PRO A 139 6.29 14.43 13.20
N VAL A 140 5.96 15.71 13.09
CA VAL A 140 5.53 16.33 11.83
C VAL A 140 6.68 16.29 10.82
N ALA A 141 6.37 15.92 9.57
CA ALA A 141 7.33 15.93 8.48
C ALA A 141 7.75 17.36 8.13
N SER A 142 9.05 17.61 8.02
CA SER A 142 9.56 18.92 7.59
C SER A 142 9.21 19.19 6.12
N LYS A 143 9.18 20.47 5.74
CA LYS A 143 8.99 20.90 4.33
C LYS A 143 9.97 20.21 3.38
N ARG A 144 11.24 20.05 3.81
CA ARG A 144 12.27 19.38 3.02
C ARG A 144 11.96 17.90 2.81
N GLN A 145 11.54 17.20 3.86
CA GLN A 145 11.16 15.79 3.76
C GLN A 145 9.97 15.63 2.79
N LEU A 146 8.94 16.46 2.92
CA LEU A 146 7.78 16.45 2.03
C LEU A 146 8.16 16.73 0.56
N ALA A 147 8.98 17.75 0.32
CA ALA A 147 9.40 18.13 -1.03
C ALA A 147 10.22 17.04 -1.75
N SER A 148 10.93 16.21 -1.00
CA SER A 148 11.72 15.09 -1.53
C SER A 148 11.01 13.74 -1.53
N ALA A 149 9.81 13.66 -0.96
CA ALA A 149 9.11 12.40 -0.75
C ALA A 149 8.39 11.93 -2.02
N LYS A 150 8.50 10.63 -2.31
CA LYS A 150 7.77 9.99 -3.41
C LYS A 150 6.37 9.61 -2.94
N ILE A 151 5.35 10.01 -3.68
CA ILE A 151 3.97 9.59 -3.40
C ILE A 151 3.77 8.13 -3.78
N LEU A 152 3.11 7.38 -2.90
CA LEU A 152 2.78 5.97 -3.10
C LEU A 152 1.27 5.79 -3.30
N ILE A 153 0.44 6.46 -2.49
CA ILE A 153 -1.03 6.37 -2.52
C ILE A 153 -1.62 7.78 -2.33
N GLU A 154 -2.62 8.16 -3.15
CA GLU A 154 -3.28 9.50 -3.21
C GLU A 154 -4.78 9.50 -3.08
#